data_AF-A0A6J7S0M3-F1
#
_entry.id   AF-A0A6J7S0M3-F1
#
_cell.length_a   1.000
_cell.length_b   1.000
_cell.length_c   1.000
_cell.angle_alpha   90.00
_cell.angle_beta   90.00
_cell.angle_gamma   90.00
#
_symmetry.space_group_name_H-M   'P 1'
#
loop_
_entity.id
_entity.type
_entity.pdbx_description
1 polymer ?
#
loop_
_entity_poly.entity_id
_entity_poly.type
_entity_poly.pdbx_seq_one_letter_code
_entity_poly.pdbx_strand_id
1 'polypeptide(L)' 'MVGLEFRNADTAQPDAARTAAVISHARTHGNLLVMNAGTWGNIIRFMPPLVVSQEEIDLALTAIQAALEATA' A
#
# COMPACT_ATOMS: atom_id res chain seq x y z
N MET A 1 -0.66 14.15 -1.38
CA MET A 1 0.12 12.98 -1.87
C MET A 1 0.91 12.44 -0.70
N VAL A 2 0.77 11.15 -0.40
CA VAL A 2 1.43 10.46 0.75
C VAL A 2 2.08 9.17 0.25
N GLY A 3 3.21 8.78 0.86
CA GLY A 3 3.90 7.52 0.56
C GLY A 3 4.07 6.65 1.81
N LEU A 4 3.97 5.33 1.64
CA LEU A 4 4.24 4.33 2.67
C LEU A 4 5.44 3.48 2.23
N GLU A 5 6.59 3.67 2.87
CA GLU A 5 7.82 2.92 2.58
C GLU A 5 7.90 1.63 3.41
N PHE A 6 8.19 0.52 2.73
CA PHE A 6 8.39 -0.79 3.34
C PHE A 6 9.87 -1.09 3.49
N ARG A 7 10.26 -1.51 4.69
CA ARG A 7 11.61 -1.94 5.04
C ARG A 7 11.53 -3.30 5.70
N ASN A 8 12.50 -4.15 5.40
CA ASN A 8 12.65 -5.43 6.08
C ASN A 8 13.05 -5.18 7.54
N ALA A 9 12.39 -5.85 8.49
CA ALA A 9 12.54 -5.57 9.92
C ALA A 9 13.95 -5.89 10.46
N ASP A 10 14.60 -6.92 9.92
CA ASP A 10 15.89 -7.42 10.44
C ASP A 10 17.08 -6.68 9.81
N THR A 11 17.01 -6.45 8.51
CA THR A 11 18.12 -5.88 7.71
C THR A 11 18.01 -4.38 7.52
N ALA A 12 16.84 -3.82 7.85
CA ALA A 12 16.43 -2.47 7.52
C ALA A 12 16.56 -2.16 6.02
N GLN A 13 16.66 -3.11 5.09
CA GLN A 13 16.75 -2.81 3.65
C GLN A 13 15.37 -2.58 3.01
N PRO A 14 15.27 -1.91 1.85
CA PRO A 14 14.02 -1.79 1.08
C PRO A 14 13.32 -3.13 0.84
N ASP A 15 12.02 -3.21 1.14
CA ASP A 15 11.24 -4.45 0.99
C ASP A 15 10.22 -4.36 -0.16
N ALA A 16 10.73 -4.58 -1.37
CA ALA A 16 9.91 -4.59 -2.58
C ALA A 16 8.96 -5.79 -2.65
N ALA A 17 9.35 -6.93 -2.05
CA ALA A 17 8.55 -8.15 -2.08
C ALA A 17 7.27 -7.98 -1.26
N ARG A 18 7.40 -7.47 -0.02
CA ARG A 18 6.23 -7.16 0.82
C ARG A 18 5.37 -6.06 0.20
N THR A 19 5.99 -5.03 -0.38
CA THR A 19 5.25 -3.99 -1.13
C THR A 19 4.38 -4.59 -2.23
N ALA A 20 4.92 -5.48 -3.05
CA ALA A 20 4.17 -6.15 -4.11
C ALA A 20 3.05 -7.06 -3.57
N ALA A 21 3.30 -7.76 -2.46
CA ALA A 21 2.31 -8.60 -1.79
C ALA A 21 1.11 -7.76 -1.28
N VAL A 22 1.37 -6.64 -0.60
CA VAL A 22 0.33 -5.72 -0.12
C VAL A 22 -0.52 -5.17 -1.27
N ILE A 23 0.12 -4.72 -2.36
CA ILE A 23 -0.59 -4.22 -3.55
C ILE A 23 -1.47 -5.33 -4.16
N SER A 24 -0.93 -6.54 -4.28
CA SER A 24 -1.67 -7.68 -4.82
C SER A 24 -2.89 -8.01 -3.96
N HIS A 25 -2.73 -8.05 -2.64
CA HIS A 25 -3.83 -8.32 -1.71
C HIS A 25 -4.90 -7.22 -1.75
N ALA A 26 -4.49 -5.95 -1.70
CA ALA A 26 -5.40 -4.80 -1.80
C ALA A 26 -6.24 -4.85 -3.08
N ARG A 27 -5.64 -5.22 -4.22
CA ARG A 27 -6.35 -5.37 -5.49
C ARG A 27 -7.30 -6.57 -5.51
N THR A 28 -6.85 -7.72 -5.01
CA THR A 28 -7.58 -9.00 -5.16
C THR A 28 -8.69 -9.18 -4.13
N HIS A 29 -8.50 -8.69 -2.91
CA HIS A 29 -9.44 -8.88 -1.79
C HIS A 29 -10.08 -7.57 -1.33
N GLY A 30 -9.38 -6.44 -1.48
CA GLY A 30 -9.85 -5.12 -1.03
C GLY A 30 -10.53 -4.29 -2.10
N ASN A 31 -10.60 -4.74 -3.36
CA ASN A 31 -11.06 -3.98 -4.52
C ASN A 31 -10.39 -2.58 -4.64
N LEU A 32 -9.16 -2.46 -4.15
CA LEU A 32 -8.42 -1.20 -4.10
C LEU A 32 -7.25 -1.24 -5.07
N LEU A 33 -7.18 -0.23 -5.95
CA LEU A 33 -6.04 -0.03 -6.85
C LEU A 33 -5.06 0.97 -6.25
N VAL A 34 -3.86 0.50 -5.95
CA VAL A 34 -2.72 1.31 -5.55
C VAL A 34 -1.50 0.94 -6.38
N MET A 35 -0.54 1.86 -6.47
CA MET A 35 0.69 1.67 -7.25
C MET A 35 1.91 1.73 -6.34
N ASN A 36 2.94 0.97 -6.69
CA ASN A 36 4.26 1.18 -6.13
C ASN A 36 4.97 2.37 -6.78
N ALA A 37 6.04 2.81 -6.13
CA ALA A 37 6.98 3.84 -6.53
C ALA A 37 8.32 3.63 -5.79
N GLY A 38 9.22 4.62 -5.90
CA GLY A 38 10.53 4.62 -5.26
C GLY A 38 11.59 3.86 -6.05
N THR A 39 12.85 4.24 -5.88
CA THR A 39 14.00 3.67 -6.60
C THR A 39 14.11 2.16 -6.46
N TRP A 40 13.71 1.62 -5.32
CA TRP A 40 13.78 0.20 -5.00
C TRP A 40 12.42 -0.51 -5.11
N GLY A 41 11.36 0.17 -5.58
CA GLY A 41 10.03 -0.40 -5.72
C GLY A 41 9.32 -0.73 -4.39
N ASN A 42 9.80 -0.17 -3.28
CA ASN A 42 9.35 -0.47 -1.91
C ASN A 42 8.43 0.58 -1.29
N ILE A 43 7.82 1.45 -2.11
CA ILE A 43 6.92 2.50 -1.62
C ILE A 43 5.54 2.33 -2.27
N ILE A 44 4.47 2.29 -1.48
CA ILE A 44 3.10 2.46 -2.00
C ILE A 44 2.76 3.95 -1.97
N ARG A 45 2.28 4.50 -3.09
CA ARG A 45 1.89 5.92 -3.18
C ARG A 45 0.38 6.10 -3.20
N PHE A 46 -0.11 7.03 -2.38
CA PHE A 46 -1.50 7.45 -2.30
C PHE A 46 -1.70 8.77 -3.04
N MET A 47 -2.38 8.68 -4.18
CA MET A 47 -2.68 9.80 -5.07
C MET A 47 -4.11 9.68 -5.62
N PRO A 48 -5.14 9.69 -4.76
CA PRO A 48 -6.52 9.72 -5.22
C PRO A 48 -6.81 11.05 -5.94
N PRO A 49 -7.87 11.11 -6.78
CA PRO A 49 -8.40 12.38 -7.26
C PRO A 49 -8.73 13.33 -6.11
N LEU A 50 -8.61 14.64 -6.33
CA LEU A 50 -8.88 15.64 -5.28
C LEU A 50 -10.37 15.76 -4.89
N VAL A 51 -11.25 15.07 -5.62
CA VAL A 51 -12.70 15.02 -5.36
C VAL A 51 -13.11 13.81 -4.49
N VAL A 52 -12.16 12.98 -4.07
CA VAL A 52 -12.40 11.81 -3.22
C VAL A 52 -13.04 12.23 -1.89
N SER A 53 -14.03 11.47 -1.41
CA SER A 53 -14.69 11.73 -0.13
C SER A 53 -13.89 11.15 1.05
N GLN A 54 -14.22 11.58 2.27
CA GLN A 54 -13.62 11.00 3.46
C GLN A 54 -13.97 9.50 3.60
N GLU A 55 -15.21 9.13 3.31
CA GLU A 55 -15.68 7.74 3.37
C GLU A 55 -14.94 6.84 2.36
N GLU A 56 -14.64 7.35 1.17
CA GLU A 56 -13.84 6.61 0.18
C GLU A 56 -12.39 6.41 0.64
N ILE A 57 -11.81 7.39 1.35
CA ILE A 57 -10.50 7.26 1.98
C ILE A 57 -10.54 6.20 3.09
N ASP A 58 -11.57 6.20 3.94
CA ASP A 58 -11.71 5.23 5.03
C ASP A 58 -11.86 3.80 4.49
N LEU A 59 -12.59 3.61 3.38
CA LEU A 59 -12.69 2.34 2.65
C LEU A 59 -11.31 1.88 2.16
N ALA A 60 -10.53 2.78 1.55
CA ALA A 60 -9.19 2.46 1.07
C ALA A 60 -8.23 2.10 2.23
N LEU A 61 -8.28 2.84 3.34
CA LEU A 61 -7.45 2.55 4.52
C LEU A 61 -7.81 1.21 5.16
N THR A 62 -9.09 0.85 5.22
CA THR A 62 -9.54 -0.47 5.68
C THR A 62 -8.96 -1.59 4.83
N ALA A 63 -8.99 -1.45 3.50
CA ALA A 63 -8.39 -2.43 2.59
C ALA A 63 -6.86 -2.52 2.72
N ILE A 64 -6.16 -1.40 2.94
CA ILE A 64 -4.72 -1.38 3.18
C ILE A 64 -4.39 -2.05 4.51
N GLN A 65 -5.13 -1.78 5.57
CA GLN A 65 -4.91 -2.41 6.87
C GLN A 65 -5.02 -3.94 6.76
N ALA A 66 -6.09 -4.45 6.14
CA ALA A 66 -6.25 -5.88 5.92
C ALA A 66 -5.10 -6.49 5.10
N ALA A 67 -4.60 -5.76 4.08
CA ALA A 67 -3.46 -6.19 3.29
C ALA A 67 -2.15 -6.21 4.09
N LEU A 68 -1.93 -5.25 4.99
CA LEU A 68 -0.75 -5.22 5.86
C LEU A 68 -0.74 -6.39 6.86
N GLU A 69 -1.90 -6.74 7.42
CA GLU A 69 -2.06 -7.86 8.34
C GLU A 69 -1.88 -9.21 7.63
N ALA A 70 -2.43 -9.37 6.43
CA ALA A 70 -2.33 -10.61 5.65
C ALA A 70 -0.93 -10.88 5.05
N THR A 71 -0.03 -9.89 5.07
CA THR A 71 1.32 -9.96 4.46
C THR A 71 2.43 -9.61 5.47
N ALA A 72 2.12 -9.72 6.76
CA ALA A 72 3.07 -9.56 7.85
C ALA A 72 4.00 -10.77 7.98
#